data_AF-A0AAV9VR26-F1
#
_entry.id   AF-A0AAV9VR26-F1
#
_cell.length_a   1.000
_cell.length_b   1.000
_cell.length_c   1.000
_cell.angle_alpha   90.00
_cell.angle_beta   90.00
_cell.angle_gamma   90.00
#
_symmetry.space_group_name_H-M   'P 1'
#
loop_
_entity.id
_entity.type
_entity.pdbx_description
1 polymer ?
#
loop_
_entity_poly.entity_id
_entity_poly.type
_entity_poly.pdbx_seq_one_letter_code
_entity_poly.pdbx_strand_id
1 'polypeptide(L)'
;MEYLRLIYTDYLFSPDPAIYRAHVQLFHFFPIVCILQSMITTPMGKTSVKSLFNLPGKLSWILMELISPVSFFLTFYLNSPSPMETLNQLPISHKILTGLYLVHYINRALVSPLRAPAYAPAHVIVLIVATYFNYLNGYSLSSFLILQQGSVPQNGNWWVRFGGGVVLWVVGFVGNIWHEDVLYEIRRRAKREHLESARAKKEDGLGEGVERVLVEGRLVVRAENSGHVYEIPEGGLWEYCWHPHYFMEWIEWTGFLIAAGGWECAPAINFLVNEIASMTPRAFQGVEFYKRRFGRRLPERKAVVPFLL
;
A
#
# COMPACT_ATOMS: atom_id res chain seq x y z
N MET A 1 -9.22 -26.35 22.18
CA MET A 1 -7.78 -26.07 21.92
C MET A 1 -7.26 -26.91 20.76
N GLU A 2 -7.48 -28.24 20.75
CA GLU A 2 -7.03 -29.14 19.67
C GLU A 2 -7.65 -28.85 18.31
N TYR A 3 -8.96 -28.57 18.25
CA TYR A 3 -9.65 -28.19 17.01
C TYR A 3 -9.13 -26.88 16.37
N LEU A 4 -8.83 -25.87 17.21
CA LEU A 4 -8.24 -24.61 16.73
C LEU A 4 -6.82 -24.83 16.22
N ARG A 5 -6.02 -25.68 16.90
CA ARG A 5 -4.69 -26.07 16.44
C ARG A 5 -4.76 -26.73 15.06
N LEU A 6 -5.70 -27.67 14.88
CA LEU A 6 -5.99 -28.34 13.60
C LEU A 6 -6.32 -27.34 12.49
N ILE A 7 -7.19 -26.36 12.74
CA ILE A 7 -7.53 -25.33 11.74
C ILE A 7 -6.30 -24.50 11.33
N TYR A 8 -5.47 -24.11 12.29
CA TYR A 8 -4.30 -23.28 12.00
C TYR A 8 -3.19 -24.06 11.29
N THR A 9 -2.85 -25.26 11.74
CA THR A 9 -1.74 -26.03 11.17
C THR A 9 -2.11 -26.79 9.91
N ASP A 10 -3.37 -27.24 9.78
CA ASP A 10 -3.73 -28.16 8.71
C ASP A 10 -4.44 -27.45 7.55
N TYR A 11 -4.89 -26.20 7.76
CA TYR A 11 -5.62 -25.44 6.74
C TYR A 11 -5.06 -24.04 6.52
N LEU A 12 -5.16 -23.15 7.51
CA LEU A 12 -4.93 -21.71 7.30
C LEU A 12 -3.45 -21.35 7.14
N PHE A 13 -2.55 -21.99 7.87
CA PHE A 13 -1.13 -21.73 7.77
C PHE A 13 -0.36 -22.98 7.33
N SER A 14 -1.05 -23.97 6.77
CA SER A 14 -0.43 -25.25 6.43
C SER A 14 0.70 -25.10 5.42
N PRO A 15 1.82 -25.83 5.57
CA PRO A 15 2.90 -25.82 4.60
C PRO A 15 2.63 -26.83 3.47
N ASP A 16 1.48 -27.51 3.49
CA ASP A 16 1.12 -28.53 2.51
C ASP A 16 1.20 -27.96 1.07
N PRO A 17 1.91 -28.63 0.15
CA PRO A 17 2.09 -28.12 -1.21
C PRO A 17 0.78 -27.91 -1.98
N ALA A 18 -0.27 -28.71 -1.72
CA ALA A 18 -1.56 -28.53 -2.39
C ALA A 18 -2.29 -27.29 -1.85
N ILE A 19 -2.27 -27.07 -0.54
CA ILE A 19 -2.82 -25.87 0.10
C ILE A 19 -2.05 -24.63 -0.36
N TYR A 20 -0.73 -24.68 -0.38
CA TYR A 20 0.11 -23.61 -0.92
C TYR A 20 -0.24 -23.27 -2.38
N ARG A 21 -0.31 -24.27 -3.27
CA ARG A 21 -0.70 -24.05 -4.66
C ARG A 21 -2.09 -23.44 -4.79
N ALA A 22 -3.06 -23.89 -3.99
CA ALA A 22 -4.42 -23.33 -4.01
C ALA A 22 -4.43 -21.84 -3.62
N HIS A 23 -3.70 -21.47 -2.56
CA HIS A 23 -3.59 -20.06 -2.13
C HIS A 23 -2.88 -19.19 -3.19
N VAL A 24 -1.79 -19.68 -3.78
CA VAL A 24 -1.09 -18.97 -4.86
C VAL A 24 -1.99 -18.83 -6.09
N GLN A 25 -2.78 -19.83 -6.45
CA GLN A 25 -3.74 -19.76 -7.55
C GLN A 25 -4.86 -18.76 -7.27
N LEU A 26 -5.44 -18.77 -6.06
CA LEU A 26 -6.43 -17.78 -5.65
C LEU A 26 -5.85 -16.37 -5.74
N PHE A 27 -4.59 -16.19 -5.32
CA PHE A 27 -3.92 -14.90 -5.40
C PHE A 27 -3.63 -14.49 -6.85
N HIS A 28 -3.29 -15.44 -7.72
CA HIS A 28 -3.07 -15.21 -9.15
C HIS A 28 -4.31 -14.65 -9.86
N PHE A 29 -5.50 -15.13 -9.49
CA PHE A 29 -6.77 -14.68 -10.07
C PHE A 29 -7.41 -13.49 -9.36
N PHE A 30 -6.74 -12.93 -8.34
CA PHE A 30 -7.20 -11.72 -7.66
C PHE A 30 -7.43 -10.50 -8.57
N PRO A 31 -6.77 -10.31 -9.73
CA PRO A 31 -7.07 -9.19 -10.62
C PRO A 31 -8.52 -9.17 -11.10
N ILE A 32 -9.21 -10.32 -11.14
CA ILE A 32 -10.65 -10.38 -11.43
C ILE A 32 -11.45 -9.58 -10.39
N VAL A 33 -11.09 -9.71 -9.10
CA VAL A 33 -11.69 -8.92 -8.02
C VAL A 33 -11.39 -7.43 -8.22
N CYS A 34 -10.17 -7.08 -8.65
CA CYS A 34 -9.79 -5.69 -8.94
C CYS A 34 -10.57 -5.09 -10.14
N ILE A 35 -10.83 -5.88 -11.18
CA ILE A 35 -11.67 -5.47 -12.32
C ILE A 35 -13.10 -5.19 -11.83
N LEU A 36 -13.69 -6.09 -11.05
CA LEU A 36 -15.02 -5.87 -10.47
C LEU A 36 -15.04 -4.66 -9.54
N GLN A 37 -13.99 -4.49 -8.72
CA GLN A 37 -13.80 -3.32 -7.87
C GLN A 37 -13.72 -2.02 -8.70
N SER A 38 -13.08 -2.05 -9.89
CA SER A 38 -12.96 -0.86 -10.74
C SER A 38 -14.29 -0.30 -11.21
N MET A 39 -15.33 -1.14 -11.26
CA MET A 39 -16.70 -0.77 -11.64
C MET A 39 -17.45 -0.06 -10.51
N ILE A 40 -16.92 -0.08 -9.28
CA ILE A 40 -17.51 0.56 -8.12
C ILE A 40 -16.56 1.58 -7.49
N THR A 41 -17.14 2.56 -6.81
CA THR A 41 -16.36 3.53 -6.05
C THR A 41 -15.94 2.91 -4.72
N THR A 42 -14.64 2.74 -4.50
CA THR A 42 -14.14 2.13 -3.25
C THR A 42 -14.40 3.07 -2.07
N PRO A 43 -15.13 2.66 -1.02
CA PRO A 43 -15.58 3.54 0.06
C PRO A 43 -14.48 3.83 1.10
N MET A 44 -13.39 4.47 0.66
CA MET A 44 -12.21 4.80 1.46
C MET A 44 -11.46 6.01 0.89
N GLY A 45 -10.81 6.82 1.74
CA GLY A 45 -9.96 7.92 1.28
C GLY A 45 -10.80 9.05 0.66
N LYS A 46 -10.40 9.55 -0.52
CA LYS A 46 -11.12 10.63 -1.23
C LYS A 46 -12.55 10.24 -1.62
N THR A 47 -12.82 8.94 -1.72
CA THR A 47 -14.10 8.34 -2.08
C THR A 47 -14.82 7.72 -0.88
N SER A 48 -14.42 8.09 0.34
CA SER A 48 -15.10 7.68 1.57
C SER A 48 -16.56 8.17 1.57
N VAL A 49 -17.48 7.31 2.00
CA VAL A 49 -18.92 7.59 2.09
C VAL A 49 -19.39 7.51 3.53
N LYS A 50 -20.50 8.18 3.89
CA LYS A 50 -21.09 8.07 5.22
C LYS A 50 -21.83 6.73 5.33
N SER A 51 -21.40 5.86 6.24
CA SER A 51 -22.02 4.56 6.52
C SER A 51 -21.92 4.22 8.00
N LEU A 52 -22.88 3.45 8.51
CA LEU A 52 -22.85 2.87 9.87
C LEU A 52 -21.74 1.84 10.03
N PHE A 53 -21.29 1.22 8.94
CA PHE A 53 -20.21 0.22 8.94
C PHE A 53 -18.83 0.83 8.69
N ASN A 54 -18.70 2.15 8.86
CA ASN A 54 -17.41 2.81 8.79
C ASN A 54 -16.62 2.59 10.07
N LEU A 55 -15.35 2.27 9.90
CA LEU A 55 -14.36 2.20 10.97
C LEU A 55 -13.42 3.43 10.90
N PRO A 56 -12.77 3.81 12.03
CA PRO A 56 -11.80 4.89 12.04
C PRO A 56 -10.67 4.63 11.03
N GLY A 57 -10.47 5.55 10.08
CA GLY A 57 -9.62 5.29 8.91
C GLY A 57 -8.20 4.84 9.23
N LYS A 58 -7.55 5.44 10.24
CA LYS A 58 -6.20 5.06 10.66
C LYS A 58 -6.16 3.65 11.25
N LEU A 59 -7.14 3.30 12.08
CA LEU A 59 -7.25 1.96 12.65
C LEU A 59 -7.51 0.93 11.55
N SER A 60 -8.42 1.20 10.62
CA SER A 60 -8.69 0.30 9.49
C SER A 60 -7.45 0.05 8.65
N TRP A 61 -6.66 1.09 8.36
CA TRP A 61 -5.41 0.96 7.60
C TRP A 61 -4.39 0.11 8.34
N ILE A 62 -4.13 0.41 9.62
CA ILE A 62 -3.17 -0.37 10.43
C ILE A 62 -3.61 -1.84 10.46
N LEU A 63 -4.89 -2.11 10.76
CA LEU A 63 -5.39 -3.47 10.86
C LEU A 63 -5.26 -4.24 9.55
N MET A 64 -5.66 -3.66 8.41
CA MET A 64 -5.63 -4.40 7.14
C MET A 64 -4.20 -4.67 6.65
N GLU A 65 -3.27 -3.74 6.87
CA GLU A 65 -1.87 -3.89 6.42
C GLU A 65 -1.06 -4.80 7.34
N LEU A 66 -1.35 -4.82 8.65
CA LEU A 66 -0.65 -5.67 9.62
C LEU A 66 -0.91 -7.16 9.38
N ILE A 67 -1.98 -7.52 8.68
CA ILE A 67 -2.29 -8.90 8.33
C ILE A 67 -1.16 -9.54 7.51
N SER A 68 -0.49 -8.80 6.63
CA SER A 68 0.56 -9.37 5.79
C SER A 68 1.78 -9.84 6.58
N PRO A 69 2.45 -8.99 7.38
CA PRO A 69 3.57 -9.43 8.21
C PRO A 69 3.15 -10.42 9.31
N VAL A 70 1.91 -10.34 9.83
CA VAL A 70 1.39 -11.32 10.79
C VAL A 70 1.18 -12.68 10.13
N SER A 71 0.55 -12.74 8.96
CA SER A 71 0.37 -13.96 8.18
C SER A 71 1.71 -14.58 7.83
N PHE A 72 2.66 -13.77 7.35
CA PHE A 72 4.03 -14.18 7.08
C PHE A 72 4.68 -14.81 8.32
N PHE A 73 4.64 -14.12 9.47
CA PHE A 73 5.23 -14.62 10.71
C PHE A 73 4.55 -15.90 11.21
N LEU A 74 3.21 -15.97 11.19
CA LEU A 74 2.46 -17.14 11.66
C LEU A 74 2.71 -18.35 10.76
N THR A 75 2.72 -18.19 9.44
CA THR A 75 3.09 -19.26 8.50
C THR A 75 4.47 -19.79 8.78
N PHE A 76 5.45 -18.92 9.02
CA PHE A 76 6.80 -19.36 9.39
C PHE A 76 6.81 -20.07 10.76
N TYR A 77 6.32 -19.39 11.80
CA TYR A 77 6.47 -19.83 13.19
C TYR A 77 5.73 -21.14 13.49
N LEU A 78 4.54 -21.33 12.90
CA LEU A 78 3.73 -22.53 13.13
C LEU A 78 4.28 -23.77 12.40
N ASN A 79 5.15 -23.59 11.40
CA ASN A 79 5.67 -24.66 10.54
C ASN A 79 7.17 -24.85 10.64
N SER A 80 7.83 -24.14 11.55
CA SER A 80 9.24 -24.31 11.85
C SER A 80 9.38 -24.87 13.27
N PRO A 81 9.82 -26.13 13.44
CA PRO A 81 10.03 -26.73 14.76
C PRO A 81 11.08 -26.00 15.60
N SER A 82 12.06 -25.38 14.94
CA SER A 82 13.13 -24.59 15.54
C SER A 82 13.32 -23.29 14.74
N PRO A 83 12.48 -22.25 14.99
CA PRO A 83 12.46 -21.02 14.20
C PRO A 83 13.84 -20.37 14.02
N MET A 84 14.62 -20.29 15.09
CA MET A 84 15.95 -19.68 15.04
C MET A 84 16.94 -20.48 14.21
N GLU A 85 16.88 -21.81 14.28
CA GLU A 85 17.74 -22.68 13.48
C GLU A 85 17.35 -22.62 12.00
N THR A 86 16.05 -22.66 11.69
CA THR A 86 15.54 -22.47 10.32
C THR A 86 16.04 -21.15 9.75
N LEU A 87 15.89 -20.04 10.49
CA LEU A 87 16.39 -18.74 10.05
C LEU A 87 17.90 -18.75 9.82
N ASN A 88 18.68 -19.38 10.69
CA ASN A 88 20.13 -19.45 10.53
C ASN A 88 20.56 -20.23 9.29
N GLN A 89 19.85 -21.31 8.97
CA GLN A 89 20.09 -22.16 7.80
C GLN A 89 19.63 -21.52 6.48
N LEU A 90 18.75 -20.50 6.52
CA LEU A 90 18.32 -19.82 5.31
C LEU A 90 19.50 -19.19 4.56
N PRO A 91 19.52 -19.30 3.22
CA PRO A 91 20.50 -18.58 2.42
C PRO A 91 20.41 -17.08 2.63
N ILE A 92 21.53 -16.38 2.45
CA ILE A 92 21.60 -14.92 2.69
C ILE A 92 20.60 -14.13 1.83
N SER A 93 20.34 -14.58 0.60
CA SER A 93 19.36 -13.96 -0.29
C SER A 93 17.95 -13.98 0.30
N HIS A 94 17.53 -15.10 0.90
CA HIS A 94 16.20 -15.25 1.49
C HIS A 94 16.09 -14.38 2.75
N LYS A 95 17.15 -14.32 3.58
CA LYS A 95 17.22 -13.41 4.73
C LYS A 95 17.05 -11.95 4.31
N ILE A 96 17.75 -11.52 3.25
CA ILE A 96 17.63 -10.16 2.72
C ILE A 96 16.22 -9.91 2.21
N LEU A 97 15.65 -10.79 1.37
CA LEU A 97 14.30 -10.64 0.83
C LEU A 97 13.24 -10.57 1.94
N THR A 98 13.35 -11.43 2.95
CA THR A 98 12.49 -11.36 4.15
C THR A 98 12.65 -10.01 4.86
N GLY A 99 13.89 -9.52 5.01
CA GLY A 99 14.17 -8.20 5.57
C GLY A 99 13.51 -7.06 4.80
N LEU A 100 13.65 -7.03 3.47
CA LEU A 100 13.04 -6.03 2.60
C LEU A 100 11.51 -6.02 2.75
N TYR A 101 10.89 -7.20 2.67
CA TYR A 101 9.45 -7.37 2.84
C TYR A 101 8.95 -6.86 4.19
N LEU A 102 9.64 -7.21 5.29
CA LEU A 102 9.26 -6.77 6.63
C LEU A 102 9.48 -5.28 6.83
N VAL A 103 10.56 -4.70 6.28
CA VAL A 103 10.81 -3.25 6.33
C VAL A 103 9.70 -2.49 5.60
N HIS A 104 9.27 -2.97 4.42
CA HIS A 104 8.11 -2.41 3.73
C HIS A 104 6.89 -2.40 4.64
N TYR A 105 6.51 -3.56 5.18
CA TYR A 105 5.26 -3.69 5.95
C TYR A 105 5.31 -3.01 7.32
N ILE A 106 6.47 -2.92 7.96
CA ILE A 106 6.64 -2.08 9.15
C ILE A 106 6.37 -0.62 8.80
N ASN A 107 6.90 -0.14 7.67
CA ASN A 107 6.60 1.21 7.21
C ASN A 107 5.12 1.37 6.86
N ARG A 108 4.56 0.44 6.08
CA ARG A 108 3.21 0.53 5.51
C ARG A 108 2.10 0.38 6.55
N ALA A 109 2.26 -0.57 7.48
CA ALA A 109 1.26 -0.88 8.50
C ALA A 109 1.38 -0.01 9.75
N LEU A 110 2.59 0.44 10.11
CA LEU A 110 2.82 1.15 11.38
C LEU A 110 3.35 2.56 11.17
N VAL A 111 4.53 2.72 10.55
CA VAL A 111 5.22 4.02 10.53
C VAL A 111 4.45 5.08 9.72
N SER A 112 4.10 4.78 8.47
CA SER A 112 3.40 5.70 7.56
C SER A 112 2.02 6.10 8.13
N PRO A 113 1.17 5.18 8.62
CA PRO A 113 -0.11 5.56 9.22
C PRO A 113 -0.01 6.39 10.50
N LEU A 114 1.01 6.15 11.33
CA LEU A 114 1.26 6.94 12.53
C LEU A 114 1.73 8.36 12.17
N ARG A 115 2.55 8.51 11.13
CA ARG A 115 3.02 9.80 10.60
C ARG A 115 1.94 10.59 9.87
N ALA A 116 0.97 9.92 9.26
CA ALA A 116 -0.09 10.57 8.51
C ALA A 116 -1.00 11.40 9.43
N PRO A 117 -1.29 12.67 9.08
CA PRO A 117 -2.06 13.58 9.94
C PRO A 117 -3.55 13.23 10.01
N ALA A 118 -4.10 12.62 8.96
CA ALA A 118 -5.51 12.25 8.89
C ALA A 118 -5.75 11.13 7.87
N TYR A 119 -6.70 10.25 8.19
CA TYR A 119 -7.30 9.26 7.29
C TYR A 119 -8.81 9.45 7.27
N ALA A 120 -9.40 9.45 6.08
CA ALA A 120 -10.85 9.38 5.96
C ALA A 120 -11.35 8.00 6.47
N PRO A 121 -12.54 7.93 7.08
CA PRO A 121 -13.14 6.65 7.48
C PRO A 121 -13.20 5.65 6.32
N ALA A 122 -13.07 4.37 6.64
CA ALA A 122 -13.11 3.28 5.67
C ALA A 122 -14.25 2.32 6.01
N HIS A 123 -15.01 1.92 5.00
CA HIS A 123 -16.06 0.92 5.16
C HIS A 123 -15.46 -0.47 5.47
N VAL A 124 -16.12 -1.25 6.32
CA VAL A 124 -15.65 -2.59 6.74
C VAL A 124 -15.36 -3.55 5.58
N ILE A 125 -16.05 -3.40 4.45
CA ILE A 125 -15.80 -4.23 3.25
C ILE A 125 -14.37 -4.08 2.74
N VAL A 126 -13.79 -2.88 2.83
CA VAL A 126 -12.41 -2.62 2.42
C VAL A 126 -11.45 -3.36 3.34
N LEU A 127 -11.72 -3.33 4.65
CA LEU A 127 -10.94 -4.08 5.65
C LEU A 127 -10.98 -5.59 5.37
N ILE A 128 -12.15 -6.16 5.06
CA ILE A 128 -12.31 -7.60 4.79
C ILE A 128 -11.53 -8.01 3.54
N VAL A 129 -11.70 -7.30 2.43
CA VAL A 129 -11.02 -7.63 1.17
C VAL A 129 -9.50 -7.44 1.29
N ALA A 130 -9.06 -6.33 1.89
CA ALA A 130 -7.64 -6.06 2.11
C ALA A 130 -7.01 -7.06 3.09
N THR A 131 -7.74 -7.51 4.10
CA THR A 131 -7.30 -8.58 5.01
C THR A 131 -7.03 -9.87 4.23
N TYR A 132 -7.96 -10.28 3.36
CA TYR A 132 -7.77 -11.50 2.57
C TYR A 132 -6.60 -11.37 1.59
N PHE A 133 -6.48 -10.23 0.91
CA PHE A 133 -5.34 -9.92 0.05
C PHE A 133 -4.00 -10.00 0.78
N ASN A 134 -3.88 -9.31 1.92
CA ASN A 134 -2.65 -9.27 2.69
C ASN A 134 -2.33 -10.62 3.36
N TYR A 135 -3.35 -11.39 3.72
CA TYR A 135 -3.18 -12.77 4.19
C TYR A 135 -2.55 -13.64 3.10
N LEU A 136 -3.13 -13.65 1.88
CA LEU A 136 -2.61 -14.42 0.75
C LEU A 136 -1.17 -14.03 0.42
N ASN A 137 -0.86 -12.73 0.46
CA ASN A 137 0.49 -12.24 0.21
C ASN A 137 1.49 -12.76 1.26
N GLY A 138 1.24 -12.50 2.54
CA GLY A 138 2.14 -12.87 3.63
C GLY A 138 2.34 -14.38 3.74
N TYR A 139 1.25 -15.15 3.65
CA TYR A 139 1.29 -16.60 3.65
C TYR A 139 2.13 -17.14 2.48
N SER A 140 1.83 -16.70 1.26
CA SER A 140 2.46 -17.24 0.05
C SER A 140 3.96 -16.93 0.03
N LEU A 141 4.33 -15.72 0.44
CA LEU A 141 5.73 -15.31 0.44
C LEU A 141 6.54 -16.00 1.55
N SER A 142 5.97 -16.20 2.75
CA SER A 142 6.62 -16.98 3.80
C SER A 142 6.82 -18.44 3.38
N SER A 143 5.80 -19.07 2.77
CA SER A 143 5.90 -20.44 2.28
C SER A 143 6.96 -20.60 1.20
N PHE A 144 7.09 -19.62 0.30
CA PHE A 144 8.11 -19.63 -0.73
C PHE A 144 9.51 -19.38 -0.17
N LEU A 145 9.71 -18.31 0.62
CA LEU A 145 11.04 -17.88 1.06
C LEU A 145 11.59 -18.65 2.26
N ILE A 146 10.74 -19.12 3.17
CA ILE A 146 11.20 -19.73 4.42
C ILE A 146 10.98 -21.24 4.40
N LEU A 147 9.80 -21.68 3.97
CA LEU A 147 9.43 -23.10 3.95
C LEU A 147 9.88 -23.81 2.66
N GLN A 148 10.61 -23.10 1.79
CA GLN A 148 11.26 -23.62 0.59
C GLN A 148 10.31 -24.34 -0.38
N GLN A 149 9.05 -23.91 -0.46
CA GLN A 149 8.10 -24.40 -1.47
C GLN A 149 8.47 -23.95 -2.90
N GLY A 150 9.49 -23.10 -3.04
CA GLY A 150 10.16 -22.78 -4.28
C GLY A 150 11.64 -22.47 -4.03
N SER A 151 12.38 -22.22 -5.11
CA SER A 151 13.82 -21.92 -5.05
C SER A 151 14.12 -20.56 -5.65
N VAL A 152 14.90 -19.74 -4.93
CA VAL A 152 15.57 -18.58 -5.53
C VAL A 152 16.95 -19.06 -6.04
N PRO A 153 17.28 -18.88 -7.33
CA PRO A 153 18.60 -19.26 -7.86
C PRO A 153 19.72 -18.56 -7.08
N GLN A 154 20.89 -19.17 -6.92
CA GLN A 154 22.00 -18.57 -6.15
C GLN A 154 23.38 -18.79 -6.78
N ASN A 155 23.43 -18.94 -8.10
CA ASN A 155 24.65 -19.27 -8.83
C ASN A 155 24.94 -18.31 -10.00
N GLY A 156 26.22 -18.25 -10.39
CA GLY A 156 26.69 -17.49 -11.56
C GLY A 156 26.26 -16.01 -11.54
N ASN A 157 25.74 -15.55 -12.68
CA ASN A 157 25.32 -14.17 -12.89
C ASN A 157 24.04 -13.78 -12.12
N TRP A 158 23.43 -14.72 -11.39
CA TRP A 158 22.23 -14.41 -10.60
C TRP A 158 22.49 -13.35 -9.53
N TRP A 159 23.66 -13.34 -8.89
CA TRP A 159 23.99 -12.33 -7.85
C TRP A 159 23.97 -10.89 -8.38
N VAL A 160 24.27 -10.69 -9.68
CA VAL A 160 24.15 -9.39 -10.34
C VAL A 160 22.68 -8.99 -10.47
N ARG A 161 21.82 -9.94 -10.87
CA ARG A 161 20.36 -9.72 -10.94
C ARG A 161 19.78 -9.43 -9.56
N PHE A 162 20.18 -10.22 -8.56
CA PHE A 162 19.81 -10.02 -7.16
C PHE A 162 20.18 -8.62 -6.68
N GLY A 163 21.44 -8.22 -6.83
CA GLY A 163 21.92 -6.88 -6.44
C GLY A 163 21.17 -5.77 -7.16
N GLY A 164 20.95 -5.90 -8.47
CA GLY A 164 20.15 -4.95 -9.26
C GLY A 164 18.71 -4.84 -8.77
N GLY A 165 18.07 -5.97 -8.46
CA GLY A 165 16.72 -6.01 -7.89
C GLY A 165 16.63 -5.36 -6.52
N VAL A 166 17.60 -5.60 -5.63
CA VAL A 166 17.68 -4.94 -4.32
C VAL A 166 17.87 -3.43 -4.45
N VAL A 167 18.74 -2.96 -5.34
CA VAL A 167 18.91 -1.52 -5.61
C VAL A 167 17.61 -0.90 -6.12
N LEU A 168 16.95 -1.56 -7.08
CA LEU A 168 15.68 -1.08 -7.61
C LEU A 168 14.59 -1.03 -6.53
N TRP A 169 14.57 -2.04 -5.65
CA TRP A 169 13.68 -2.08 -4.50
C TRP A 169 13.91 -0.87 -3.57
N VAL A 170 15.16 -0.58 -3.22
CA VAL A 170 15.51 0.56 -2.33
C VAL A 170 15.10 1.89 -2.96
N VAL A 171 15.36 2.08 -4.26
CA VAL A 171 14.95 3.29 -4.98
C VAL A 171 13.42 3.42 -4.97
N GLY A 172 12.70 2.34 -5.24
CA GLY A 172 11.25 2.25 -5.15
C GLY A 172 10.73 2.65 -3.77
N PHE A 173 11.21 1.99 -2.73
CA PHE A 173 10.77 2.19 -1.35
C PHE A 173 11.01 3.61 -0.84
N VAL A 174 12.22 4.15 -1.04
CA VAL A 174 12.55 5.53 -0.66
C VAL A 174 11.71 6.53 -1.45
N GLY A 175 11.54 6.29 -2.75
CA GLY A 175 10.70 7.11 -3.60
C GLY A 175 9.23 7.10 -3.18
N ASN A 176 8.68 5.95 -2.81
CA ASN A 176 7.31 5.82 -2.31
C ASN A 176 7.12 6.69 -1.05
N ILE A 177 7.99 6.51 -0.04
CA ILE A 177 7.93 7.27 1.22
C ILE A 177 8.04 8.77 0.97
N TRP A 178 8.98 9.19 0.13
CA TRP A 178 9.18 10.62 -0.16
C TRP A 178 7.92 11.25 -0.78
N HIS A 179 7.30 10.58 -1.75
CA HIS A 179 6.10 11.11 -2.39
C HIS A 179 4.86 11.05 -1.48
N GLU A 180 4.77 10.09 -0.55
CA GLU A 180 3.75 10.09 0.52
C GLU A 180 3.93 11.28 1.47
N ASP A 181 5.17 11.59 1.84
CA ASP A 181 5.47 12.69 2.75
C ASP A 181 5.05 14.06 2.22
N VAL A 182 5.15 14.27 0.90
CA VAL A 182 4.62 15.46 0.24
C VAL A 182 3.11 15.59 0.50
N LEU A 183 2.35 14.51 0.37
CA LEU A 183 0.91 14.50 0.66
C LEU A 183 0.61 14.74 2.14
N TYR A 184 1.43 14.20 3.03
CA TYR A 184 1.29 14.43 4.46
C TYR A 184 1.56 15.87 4.84
N GLU A 185 2.54 16.52 4.21
CA GLU A 185 2.84 17.91 4.51
C GLU A 185 1.73 18.86 4.01
N ILE A 186 1.14 18.58 2.84
CA ILE A 186 -0.06 19.29 2.36
C ILE A 186 -1.18 19.19 3.40
N ARG A 187 -1.47 17.99 3.89
CA ARG A 187 -2.51 17.79 4.91
C ARG A 187 -2.17 18.45 6.25
N ARG A 188 -0.90 18.53 6.63
CA ARG A 188 -0.45 19.24 7.84
C ARG A 188 -0.62 20.75 7.71
N ARG A 189 -0.19 21.35 6.58
CA ARG A 189 -0.40 22.77 6.26
C ARG A 189 -1.88 23.14 6.32
N ALA A 190 -2.69 22.41 5.58
CA ALA A 190 -4.14 22.52 5.57
C ALA A 190 -4.77 22.55 6.97
N LYS A 191 -4.33 21.66 7.85
CA LYS A 191 -4.82 21.59 9.23
C LYS A 191 -4.38 22.81 10.05
N ARG A 192 -3.13 23.26 9.91
CA ARG A 192 -2.61 24.47 10.60
C ARG A 192 -3.41 25.71 10.19
N GLU A 193 -3.55 25.94 8.89
CA GLU A 193 -4.32 27.07 8.34
C GLU A 193 -5.79 27.03 8.77
N HIS A 194 -6.41 25.85 8.84
CA HIS A 194 -7.77 25.73 9.35
C HIS A 194 -7.87 26.15 10.81
N LEU A 195 -6.96 25.67 11.67
CA LEU A 195 -6.92 26.02 13.08
C LEU A 195 -6.63 27.51 13.32
N GLU A 196 -5.72 28.10 12.56
CA GLU A 196 -5.41 29.54 12.61
C GLU A 196 -6.64 30.36 12.19
N SER A 197 -7.28 30.02 11.07
CA SER A 197 -8.52 30.69 10.63
C SER A 197 -9.65 30.56 11.65
N ALA A 198 -9.76 29.42 12.35
CA ALA A 198 -10.75 29.22 13.40
C ALA A 198 -10.45 30.03 14.67
N ARG A 199 -9.16 30.24 14.99
CA ARG A 199 -8.73 31.09 16.11
C ARG A 199 -8.99 32.57 15.82
N ALA A 200 -8.58 33.06 14.66
CA ALA A 200 -8.82 34.44 14.25
C ALA A 200 -10.32 34.79 14.24
N LYS A 201 -11.18 33.89 13.71
CA LYS A 201 -12.65 34.08 13.75
C LYS A 201 -13.24 34.11 15.16
N LYS A 202 -12.62 33.40 16.12
CA LYS A 202 -13.01 33.42 17.53
C LYS A 202 -12.65 34.74 18.19
N GLU A 203 -11.58 35.39 17.73
CA GLU A 203 -11.14 36.70 18.19
C GLU A 203 -11.95 37.83 17.54
N ASP A 204 -12.34 37.69 16.26
CA ASP A 204 -13.07 38.73 15.49
C ASP A 204 -14.61 38.65 15.55
N GLY A 205 -15.19 37.61 16.16
CA GLY A 205 -16.65 37.52 16.39
C GLY A 205 -17.52 37.34 15.12
N LEU A 206 -16.95 37.02 13.96
CA LEU A 206 -17.66 36.92 12.67
C LEU A 206 -17.98 35.47 12.26
N GLY A 207 -19.22 35.26 11.78
CA GLY A 207 -19.80 33.97 11.35
C GLY A 207 -19.33 33.47 9.98
N GLU A 208 -19.65 32.21 9.67
CA GLU A 208 -19.13 31.43 8.53
C GLU A 208 -19.45 32.02 7.15
N GLY A 209 -18.44 32.65 6.53
CA GLY A 209 -18.36 32.87 5.08
C GLY A 209 -17.38 31.88 4.43
N VAL A 210 -17.80 31.26 3.32
CA VAL A 210 -16.98 30.36 2.50
C VAL A 210 -15.93 31.18 1.77
N GLU A 211 -14.68 31.14 2.25
CA GLU A 211 -13.58 31.90 1.68
C GLU A 211 -12.71 31.00 0.79
N ARG A 212 -12.60 31.36 -0.49
CA ARG A 212 -11.65 30.76 -1.45
C ARG A 212 -10.35 31.54 -1.36
N VAL A 213 -9.41 31.08 -0.55
CA VAL A 213 -8.12 31.76 -0.36
C VAL A 213 -7.09 31.21 -1.36
N LEU A 214 -6.58 32.08 -2.23
CA LEU A 214 -5.34 31.85 -2.97
C LEU A 214 -4.18 32.14 -2.01
N VAL A 215 -3.52 31.10 -1.51
CA VAL A 215 -2.35 31.23 -0.64
C VAL A 215 -1.09 31.09 -1.51
N GLU A 216 -0.28 32.14 -1.58
CA GLU A 216 1.10 32.13 -2.14
C GLU A 216 1.24 31.50 -3.54
N GLY A 217 0.32 31.79 -4.48
CA GLY A 217 0.42 31.28 -5.86
C GLY A 217 0.08 29.79 -6.03
N ARG A 218 -0.30 29.07 -4.96
CA ARG A 218 -0.71 27.67 -5.01
C ARG A 218 -2.23 27.52 -5.09
N LEU A 219 -2.68 26.57 -5.89
CA LEU A 219 -4.12 26.28 -6.07
C LEU A 219 -4.63 25.41 -4.92
N VAL A 220 -5.31 26.06 -3.97
CA VAL A 220 -5.91 25.44 -2.78
C VAL A 220 -7.44 25.51 -2.90
N VAL A 221 -8.14 24.39 -2.65
CA VAL A 221 -9.62 24.40 -2.62
C VAL A 221 -10.15 23.67 -1.37
N ARG A 222 -10.84 24.41 -0.49
CA ARG A 222 -11.49 23.91 0.75
C ARG A 222 -12.79 23.17 0.46
N ALA A 223 -12.89 21.89 0.82
CA ALA A 223 -14.14 21.12 0.66
C ALA A 223 -15.26 21.75 1.51
N GLU A 224 -16.36 22.12 0.85
CA GLU A 224 -17.48 22.86 1.46
C GLU A 224 -18.15 22.12 2.62
N ASN A 225 -18.08 20.78 2.66
CA ASN A 225 -18.86 19.95 3.60
C ASN A 225 -18.04 19.13 4.61
N SER A 226 -16.71 19.24 4.64
CA SER A 226 -15.89 18.36 5.50
C SER A 226 -14.68 19.00 6.18
N GLY A 227 -14.41 20.28 5.92
CA GLY A 227 -13.20 20.94 6.46
C GLY A 227 -11.88 20.41 5.90
N HIS A 228 -11.92 19.47 4.95
CA HIS A 228 -10.73 18.94 4.28
C HIS A 228 -10.26 19.91 3.18
N VAL A 229 -9.04 20.43 3.34
CA VAL A 229 -8.37 21.20 2.29
C VAL A 229 -7.69 20.23 1.33
N TYR A 230 -7.90 20.44 0.04
CA TYR A 230 -7.15 19.74 -1.01
C TYR A 230 -6.27 20.76 -1.74
N GLU A 231 -5.01 20.38 -1.93
CA GLU A 231 -4.01 21.13 -2.69
C GLU A 231 -3.49 20.23 -3.82
N ILE A 232 -3.04 20.85 -4.91
CA ILE A 232 -2.36 20.14 -5.99
C ILE A 232 -0.93 19.83 -5.50
N PRO A 233 -0.51 18.56 -5.43
CA PRO A 233 0.85 18.22 -5.05
C PRO A 233 1.85 18.63 -6.13
N GLU A 234 3.03 19.08 -5.72
CA GLU A 234 4.10 19.59 -6.59
C GLU A 234 5.46 19.05 -6.13
N GLY A 235 6.45 19.11 -7.03
CA GLY A 235 7.83 18.66 -6.79
C GLY A 235 8.08 17.18 -7.09
N GLY A 236 9.25 16.88 -7.65
CA GLY A 236 9.64 15.50 -7.98
C GLY A 236 8.76 14.90 -9.07
N LEU A 237 8.36 13.63 -8.92
CA LEU A 237 7.52 12.98 -9.94
C LEU A 237 6.09 13.51 -9.96
N TRP A 238 5.66 14.30 -8.97
CA TRP A 238 4.38 14.99 -8.99
C TRP A 238 4.24 15.95 -10.17
N GLU A 239 5.34 16.41 -10.77
CA GLU A 239 5.31 17.26 -11.96
C GLU A 239 4.88 16.49 -13.22
N TYR A 240 5.05 15.16 -13.23
CA TYR A 240 4.80 14.32 -14.41
C TYR A 240 3.57 13.42 -14.25
N CYS A 241 3.24 12.98 -13.03
CA CYS A 241 2.09 12.13 -12.76
C CYS A 241 1.35 12.47 -11.46
N TRP A 242 0.10 12.03 -11.37
CA TRP A 242 -0.80 12.26 -10.23
C TRP A 242 -0.65 11.26 -9.07
N HIS A 243 0.04 10.15 -9.28
CA HIS A 243 0.23 9.13 -8.24
C HIS A 243 1.65 8.52 -8.29
N PRO A 244 2.69 9.35 -8.14
CA PRO A 244 4.07 8.87 -8.18
C PRO A 244 4.40 7.91 -7.04
N HIS A 245 3.74 8.02 -5.90
CA HIS A 245 3.87 7.05 -4.80
C HIS A 245 3.46 5.63 -5.24
N TYR A 246 2.38 5.47 -6.02
CA TYR A 246 2.02 4.17 -6.60
C TYR A 246 3.06 3.69 -7.60
N PHE A 247 3.55 4.57 -8.48
CA PHE A 247 4.59 4.20 -9.44
C PHE A 247 5.85 3.72 -8.74
N MET A 248 6.29 4.42 -7.68
CA MET A 248 7.47 4.03 -6.91
C MET A 248 7.26 2.73 -6.12
N GLU A 249 6.04 2.45 -5.66
CA GLU A 249 5.67 1.15 -5.08
C GLU A 249 5.76 0.03 -6.15
N TRP A 250 5.32 0.28 -7.39
CA TRP A 250 5.49 -0.69 -8.49
C TRP A 250 6.97 -0.94 -8.82
N ILE A 251 7.81 0.11 -8.80
CA ILE A 251 9.27 -0.01 -8.96
C ILE A 251 9.86 -0.84 -7.81
N GLU A 252 9.41 -0.60 -6.58
CA GLU A 252 9.82 -1.35 -5.40
C GLU A 252 9.57 -2.86 -5.60
N TRP A 253 8.33 -3.24 -5.90
CA TRP A 253 7.96 -4.64 -6.02
C TRP A 253 8.45 -5.30 -7.32
N THR A 254 8.72 -4.53 -8.36
CA THR A 254 9.50 -4.99 -9.53
C THR A 254 10.92 -5.36 -9.12
N GLY A 255 11.57 -4.51 -8.31
CA GLY A 255 12.88 -4.81 -7.73
C GLY A 255 12.86 -6.07 -6.87
N PHE A 256 11.83 -6.20 -6.02
CA PHE A 256 11.61 -7.41 -5.22
C PHE A 256 11.51 -8.66 -6.09
N LEU A 257 10.67 -8.62 -7.13
CA LEU A 257 10.47 -9.72 -8.07
C LEU A 257 11.79 -10.14 -8.74
N ILE A 258 12.57 -9.18 -9.24
CA ILE A 258 13.87 -9.44 -9.86
C ILE A 258 14.81 -10.12 -8.86
N ALA A 259 14.87 -9.61 -7.63
CA ALA A 259 15.71 -10.18 -6.58
C ALA A 259 15.22 -11.57 -6.12
N ALA A 260 13.92 -11.83 -6.15
CA ALA A 260 13.32 -13.09 -5.72
C ALA A 260 13.41 -14.22 -6.77
N GLY A 261 14.16 -14.06 -7.87
CA GLY A 261 14.29 -15.06 -8.92
C GLY A 261 13.39 -14.82 -10.15
N GLY A 262 12.74 -13.66 -10.22
CA GLY A 262 11.91 -13.27 -11.36
C GLY A 262 10.72 -14.22 -11.53
N TRP A 263 10.60 -14.82 -12.71
CA TRP A 263 9.48 -15.69 -13.09
C TRP A 263 9.33 -16.95 -12.21
N GLU A 264 10.35 -17.30 -11.43
CA GLU A 264 10.31 -18.44 -10.52
C GLU A 264 9.58 -18.12 -9.20
N CYS A 265 9.42 -16.84 -8.84
CA CYS A 265 8.73 -16.43 -7.62
C CYS A 265 7.27 -16.05 -7.90
N ALA A 266 6.41 -17.07 -8.02
CA ALA A 266 4.98 -16.87 -8.23
C ALA A 266 4.30 -15.91 -7.22
N PRO A 267 4.60 -15.95 -5.91
CA PRO A 267 4.03 -14.97 -4.97
C PRO A 267 4.40 -13.52 -5.28
N ALA A 268 5.66 -13.24 -5.64
CA ALA A 268 6.10 -11.89 -5.98
C ALA A 268 5.47 -11.38 -7.29
N ILE A 269 5.32 -12.27 -8.29
CA ILE A 269 4.61 -11.96 -9.54
C ILE A 269 3.16 -11.59 -9.23
N ASN A 270 2.47 -12.45 -8.49
CA ASN A 270 1.07 -12.23 -8.13
C ASN A 270 0.91 -10.92 -7.36
N PHE A 271 1.78 -10.65 -6.39
CA PHE A 271 1.73 -9.41 -5.63
C PHE A 271 1.85 -8.18 -6.54
N LEU A 272 2.90 -8.10 -7.38
CA LEU A 272 3.11 -6.97 -8.29
C LEU A 272 1.94 -6.78 -9.27
N VAL A 273 1.45 -7.87 -9.87
CA VAL A 273 0.33 -7.80 -10.82
C VAL A 273 -0.95 -7.31 -10.11
N ASN A 274 -1.23 -7.82 -8.92
CA ASN A 274 -2.42 -7.43 -8.18
C ASN A 274 -2.34 -6.01 -7.64
N GLU A 275 -1.15 -5.56 -7.26
CA GLU A 275 -0.88 -4.19 -6.88
C GLU A 275 -1.18 -3.23 -8.04
N ILE A 276 -0.62 -3.50 -9.22
CA ILE A 276 -0.90 -2.71 -10.44
C ILE A 276 -2.41 -2.73 -10.75
N ALA A 277 -3.04 -3.90 -10.71
CA ALA A 277 -4.46 -4.06 -11.02
C ALA A 277 -5.38 -3.31 -10.04
N SER A 278 -5.04 -3.27 -8.75
CA SER A 278 -5.83 -2.58 -7.72
C SER A 278 -5.59 -1.07 -7.66
N MET A 279 -4.35 -0.63 -7.88
CA MET A 279 -3.98 0.79 -7.80
C MET A 279 -4.36 1.57 -9.05
N THR A 280 -4.32 0.96 -10.24
CA THR A 280 -4.58 1.66 -11.50
C THR A 280 -5.98 2.28 -11.57
N PRO A 281 -7.08 1.55 -11.31
CA PRO A 281 -8.42 2.16 -11.28
C PRO A 281 -8.54 3.28 -10.25
N ARG A 282 -7.92 3.09 -9.08
CA ARG A 282 -7.91 4.07 -7.99
C ARG A 282 -7.18 5.34 -8.39
N ALA A 283 -6.09 5.24 -9.15
CA ALA A 283 -5.37 6.39 -9.69
C ALA A 283 -6.25 7.19 -10.65
N PHE A 284 -6.95 6.53 -11.58
CA PHE A 284 -7.89 7.21 -12.48
C PHE A 284 -9.03 7.90 -11.73
N GLN A 285 -9.62 7.24 -10.74
CA GLN A 285 -10.62 7.85 -9.85
C GLN A 285 -10.04 9.07 -9.12
N GLY A 286 -8.78 9.01 -8.70
CA GLY A 286 -8.06 10.12 -8.08
C GLY A 286 -7.83 11.31 -9.01
N VAL A 287 -7.47 11.06 -10.28
CA VAL A 287 -7.34 12.11 -11.31
C VAL A 287 -8.70 12.77 -11.55
N GLU A 288 -9.75 11.97 -11.68
CA GLU A 288 -11.10 12.47 -11.91
C GLU A 288 -11.61 13.32 -10.74
N PHE A 289 -11.28 12.92 -9.50
CA PHE A 289 -11.52 13.74 -8.32
C PHE A 289 -10.84 15.11 -8.44
N TYR A 290 -9.56 15.16 -8.84
CA TYR A 290 -8.87 16.45 -9.03
C TYR A 290 -9.53 17.26 -10.15
N LYS A 291 -9.88 16.65 -11.29
CA LYS A 291 -10.53 17.33 -12.43
C LYS A 291 -11.83 18.02 -12.02
N ARG A 292 -12.71 17.31 -11.31
CA ARG A 292 -13.97 17.88 -10.81
C ARG A 292 -13.74 19.02 -9.82
N ARG A 293 -12.64 18.98 -9.09
CA ARG A 293 -12.36 19.92 -8.00
C ARG A 293 -11.67 21.21 -8.46
N PHE A 294 -10.69 21.10 -9.35
CA PHE A 294 -9.84 22.23 -9.77
C PHE A 294 -10.12 22.69 -11.22
N GLY A 295 -10.92 21.94 -11.98
CA GLY A 295 -11.41 22.35 -13.31
C GLY A 295 -10.29 22.65 -14.32
N ARG A 296 -10.37 23.78 -15.02
CA ARG A 296 -9.40 24.17 -16.07
C ARG A 296 -8.01 24.54 -15.55
N ARG A 297 -7.80 24.58 -14.23
CA ARG A 297 -6.53 24.95 -13.62
C ARG A 297 -5.62 23.76 -13.29
N LEU A 298 -6.01 22.54 -13.67
CA LEU A 298 -5.13 21.38 -13.45
C LEU A 298 -3.96 21.37 -14.43
N PRO A 299 -2.75 21.05 -13.95
CA PRO A 299 -1.64 20.72 -14.82
C PRO A 299 -1.91 19.42 -15.60
N GLU A 300 -1.40 19.36 -16.83
CA GLU A 300 -1.44 18.14 -17.64
C GLU A 300 -0.40 17.14 -17.12
N ARG A 301 -0.88 16.11 -16.44
CA ARG A 301 -0.06 15.04 -15.85
C ARG A 301 -0.69 13.69 -16.14
N LYS A 302 0.17 12.66 -16.20
CA LYS A 302 -0.24 11.26 -16.33
C LYS A 302 -0.82 10.72 -15.02
N ALA A 303 -1.57 9.63 -15.05
CA ALA A 303 -2.22 9.10 -13.85
C ALA A 303 -1.23 8.50 -12.85
N VAL A 304 -0.27 7.70 -13.31
CA VAL A 304 0.69 6.93 -12.49
C VAL A 304 2.09 6.91 -13.10
N VAL A 305 2.27 6.45 -14.36
CA VAL A 305 3.59 6.30 -14.99
C VAL A 305 3.94 7.62 -15.69
N PRO A 306 5.03 8.30 -15.28
CA PRO A 306 5.48 9.52 -15.93
C PRO A 306 5.56 9.37 -17.45
N PHE A 307 5.02 10.35 -18.17
CA PHE A 307 4.99 10.43 -19.64
C PHE A 307 4.16 9.35 -20.38
N LEU A 308 3.73 8.27 -19.71
CA LEU A 308 3.05 7.13 -20.35
C LEU A 308 1.58 6.99 -19.93
N LEU A 309 1.31 6.77 -18.64
CA LEU A 309 0.00 6.32 -18.11
C LEU A 309 -0.47 7.24 -17.00
#